data_AF-A0A5Y9PB94-F1
#
_entry.id   AF-A0A5Y9PB94-F1
#
_cell.length_a   1.000
_cell.length_b   1.000
_cell.length_c   1.000
_cell.angle_alpha   90.00
_cell.angle_beta   90.00
_cell.angle_gamma   90.00
#
_symmetry.space_group_name_H-M   'P 1'
#
loop_
_entity.id
_entity.type
_entity.pdbx_description
1 polymer ?
#
loop_
_entity_poly.entity_id
_entity_poly.type
_entity_poly.pdbx_seq_one_letter_code
_entity_poly.pdbx_strand_id
1 'polypeptide(L)'
;MANDKETEHKLLIAEYYELKDKAEEDARMRRSMLNYIPYEVRSLDEDDPIDATRLKTMVQNLEDADHSLRKVVQRVNSVAALCGKPEITVRSLLFKFGKRQS
;
A
#
# COMPACT_ATOMS: atom_id res chain seq x y z
N MET A 1 -5.65 31.78 -22.71
CA MET A 1 -6.53 30.96 -21.86
C MET A 1 -6.52 29.46 -22.19
N ALA A 2 -5.91 28.99 -23.30
CA ALA A 2 -5.76 27.55 -23.57
C ALA A 2 -4.62 26.88 -22.78
N ASN A 3 -3.60 27.65 -22.37
CA ASN A 3 -2.37 27.12 -21.75
C ASN A 3 -2.57 26.65 -20.29
N ASP A 4 -3.50 27.27 -19.56
CA ASP A 4 -3.66 27.02 -18.12
C ASP A 4 -4.39 25.70 -17.86
N LYS A 5 -5.42 25.38 -18.64
CA LYS A 5 -6.16 24.10 -18.53
C LYS A 5 -5.32 22.90 -18.93
N GLU A 6 -4.48 23.05 -19.96
CA GLU A 6 -3.57 21.99 -20.38
C GLU A 6 -2.48 21.74 -19.32
N THR A 7 -1.98 22.82 -18.69
CA THR A 7 -1.01 22.73 -17.59
C THR A 7 -1.63 22.06 -16.36
N GLU A 8 -2.84 22.47 -15.97
CA GLU A 8 -3.59 21.88 -14.86
C GLU A 8 -3.83 20.38 -15.08
N HIS A 9 -4.22 19.99 -16.30
CA HIS A 9 -4.42 18.58 -16.63
C HIS A 9 -3.12 17.76 -16.56
N LYS A 10 -1.99 18.32 -17.02
CA LYS A 10 -0.67 17.67 -16.90
C LYS A 10 -0.25 17.49 -15.43
N LEU A 11 -0.54 18.48 -14.57
CA LEU A 11 -0.27 18.39 -13.14
C LEU A 11 -1.09 17.29 -12.46
N LEU A 12 -2.39 17.16 -12.80
CA LEU A 12 -3.24 16.09 -12.29
C LEU A 12 -2.74 14.70 -12.72
N ILE A 13 -2.24 14.57 -13.96
CA ILE A 13 -1.64 13.32 -14.43
C ILE A 13 -0.37 12.99 -13.63
N ALA A 14 0.47 13.98 -13.36
CA ALA A 14 1.68 13.80 -12.55
C ALA A 14 1.32 13.37 -11.11
N GLU A 15 0.38 14.06 -10.46
CA GLU A 15 -0.11 13.72 -9.11
C GLU A 15 -0.68 12.29 -9.09
N TYR A 16 -1.44 11.89 -10.12
CA TYR A 16 -1.94 10.53 -10.24
C TYR A 16 -0.83 9.48 -10.21
N TYR A 17 0.26 9.67 -10.97
CA TYR A 17 1.36 8.71 -11.02
C TYR A 17 2.15 8.69 -9.72
N GLU A 18 2.41 9.84 -9.10
CA GLU A 18 3.09 9.91 -7.79
C GLU A 18 2.30 9.17 -6.71
N LEU A 19 0.99 9.43 -6.62
CA LEU A 19 0.12 8.76 -5.66
C LEU A 19 0.00 7.26 -5.95
N LYS A 20 -0.02 6.87 -7.22
CA LYS A 20 -0.06 5.46 -7.62
C LYS A 20 1.23 4.75 -7.18
N ASP A 21 2.39 5.34 -7.41
CA ASP A 21 3.67 4.76 -7.00
C ASP A 21 3.73 4.60 -5.48
N LYS A 22 3.22 5.59 -4.73
CA LYS A 22 3.06 5.49 -3.27
C LYS A 22 2.11 4.35 -2.85
N ALA A 23 0.98 4.19 -3.52
CA ALA A 23 0.06 3.08 -3.25
C ALA A 23 0.73 1.71 -3.50
N GLU A 24 1.58 1.63 -4.52
CA GLU A 24 2.35 0.43 -4.83
C GLU A 24 3.45 0.15 -3.79
N GLU A 25 4.09 1.19 -3.24
CA GLU A 25 5.03 1.07 -2.12
C GLU A 25 4.35 0.61 -0.83
N ASP A 26 3.24 1.25 -0.45
CA ASP A 26 2.46 0.88 0.74
C ASP A 26 1.98 -0.59 0.66
N ALA A 27 1.56 -1.04 -0.52
CA ALA A 27 1.17 -2.42 -0.74
C ALA A 27 2.34 -3.41 -0.58
N ARG A 28 3.54 -3.04 -1.04
CA ARG A 28 4.77 -3.83 -0.84
C ARG A 28 5.15 -3.89 0.64
N MET A 29 5.12 -2.75 1.35
CA MET A 29 5.43 -2.68 2.78
C MET A 29 4.49 -3.57 3.60
N ARG A 30 3.18 -3.43 3.39
CA ARG A 30 2.16 -4.27 4.02
C ARG A 30 2.38 -5.76 3.76
N ARG A 31 2.77 -6.13 2.53
CA ARG A 31 3.07 -7.52 2.18
C ARG A 31 4.29 -8.04 2.93
N SER A 32 5.35 -7.24 3.02
CA SER A 32 6.56 -7.60 3.78
C SER A 32 6.24 -7.82 5.25
N MET A 33 5.45 -6.94 5.87
CA MET A 33 4.99 -7.10 7.26
C MET A 33 4.19 -8.39 7.45
N LEU A 34 3.24 -8.67 6.55
CA LEU A 34 2.44 -9.90 6.60
C LEU A 34 3.29 -11.17 6.45
N ASN A 35 4.35 -11.14 5.64
CA ASN A 35 5.24 -12.28 5.47
C ASN A 35 6.17 -12.50 6.68
N TYR A 36 6.43 -11.44 7.46
CA TYR A 36 7.34 -11.48 8.60
C TYR A 36 6.66 -12.00 9.88
N ILE A 37 5.35 -11.75 10.05
CA ILE A 37 4.58 -12.26 11.21
C ILE A 37 4.70 -13.80 11.38
N PRO A 38 4.50 -14.63 10.33
CA PRO A 38 4.67 -16.08 10.47
C PRO A 38 6.10 -16.53 10.80
N TYR A 39 7.12 -15.76 10.37
CA TYR A 39 8.52 -16.06 10.73
C TYR A 39 8.72 -15.84 12.23
N GLU A 40 8.26 -14.70 12.74
CA GLU A 40 8.33 -14.38 14.16
C GLU A 40 7.53 -15.35 15.02
N VAL A 41 6.38 -15.84 14.54
CA VAL A 41 5.64 -16.90 15.25
C VAL A 41 6.41 -18.22 15.29
N ARG A 42 7.14 -18.59 14.22
CA ARG A 42 7.89 -19.85 14.13
C ARG A 42 9.21 -19.84 14.90
N SER A 43 9.88 -18.69 14.97
CA SER A 43 11.12 -18.55 15.77
C SER A 43 10.87 -18.67 17.27
N LEU A 44 9.61 -18.67 17.71
CA LEU A 44 9.21 -18.80 19.12
C LEU A 44 8.96 -20.26 19.55
N ASP A 45 9.06 -21.23 18.64
CA ASP A 45 9.01 -22.67 18.99
C ASP A 45 10.38 -23.20 19.50
N GLU A 46 11.46 -22.41 19.38
CA GLU A 46 12.81 -22.75 19.84
C GLU A 46 13.13 -22.01 21.15
N ASP A 47 12.81 -22.63 22.29
CA ASP A 47 13.21 -22.28 23.67
C ASP A 47 12.89 -20.89 24.24
N ASP A 48 12.38 -19.93 23.45
CA ASP A 48 12.02 -18.58 23.89
C ASP A 48 10.50 -18.37 24.07
N PRO A 49 10.03 -17.83 25.21
CA PRO A 49 8.61 -17.57 25.41
C PRO A 49 8.09 -16.53 24.41
N ILE A 50 6.89 -16.79 23.87
CA ILE A 50 6.17 -15.86 22.97
C ILE A 50 6.09 -14.47 23.61
N ASP A 51 6.79 -13.50 23.03
CA ASP A 51 6.60 -12.08 23.37
C ASP A 51 5.32 -11.57 22.71
N ALA A 52 4.21 -11.71 23.45
CA ALA A 52 2.91 -11.21 23.04
C ALA A 52 2.89 -9.70 22.78
N THR A 53 3.78 -8.92 23.42
CA THR A 53 3.90 -7.47 23.19
C THR A 53 4.49 -7.19 21.82
N ARG A 54 5.53 -7.93 21.44
CA ARG A 54 6.14 -7.85 20.11
C ARG A 54 5.16 -8.25 19.02
N LEU A 55 4.46 -9.37 19.17
CA LEU A 55 3.43 -9.81 18.21
C LEU A 55 2.29 -8.79 18.08
N LYS A 56 1.79 -8.26 19.21
CA LYS A 56 0.77 -7.20 19.21
C LYS A 56 1.24 -5.96 18.43
N THR A 57 2.49 -5.54 18.64
CA THR A 57 3.09 -4.40 17.92
C THR A 57 3.17 -4.66 16.41
N MET A 58 3.54 -5.86 16.00
CA MET A 58 3.60 -6.22 14.58
C MET A 58 2.23 -6.22 13.91
N VAL A 59 1.19 -6.71 14.59
CA VAL A 59 -0.18 -6.66 14.10
C VAL A 59 -0.67 -5.22 14.00
N GLN A 60 -0.42 -4.39 15.01
CA GLN A 60 -0.76 -2.97 14.98
C GLN A 60 -0.13 -2.25 13.78
N ASN A 61 1.16 -2.48 13.53
CA ASN A 61 1.88 -1.91 12.38
C ASN A 61 1.29 -2.39 11.05
N LEU A 62 0.84 -3.64 10.96
CA LEU A 62 0.18 -4.17 9.77
C LEU A 62 -1.18 -3.50 9.52
N GLU A 63 -1.96 -3.27 10.58
CA GLU A 63 -3.24 -2.54 10.51
C GLU A 63 -3.02 -1.09 10.06
N ASP A 64 -2.02 -0.40 10.62
CA ASP A 64 -1.66 0.96 10.24
C ASP A 64 -1.23 1.04 8.77
N ALA A 65 -0.45 0.06 8.29
CA ALA A 65 -0.07 -0.05 6.89
C ALA A 65 -1.28 -0.32 5.96
N ASP A 66 -2.23 -1.16 6.37
CA ASP A 66 -3.49 -1.39 5.62
C ASP A 66 -4.32 -0.11 5.52
N HIS A 67 -4.40 0.65 6.60
CA HIS A 67 -5.13 1.93 6.64
C HIS A 67 -4.47 2.99 5.76
N SER A 68 -3.15 3.12 5.83
CA SER A 68 -2.38 4.01 4.95
C SER A 68 -2.64 3.68 3.48
N LEU A 69 -2.51 2.40 3.11
CA LEU A 69 -2.75 1.93 1.74
C LEU A 69 -4.16 2.31 1.26
N ARG A 70 -5.20 2.08 2.08
CA ARG A 70 -6.58 2.44 1.73
C ARG A 70 -6.75 3.94 1.51
N LYS A 71 -6.15 4.78 2.36
CA LYS A 71 -6.19 6.24 2.22
C LYS A 71 -5.51 6.70 0.94
N VAL A 72 -4.33 6.16 0.62
CA VAL A 72 -3.61 6.50 -0.61
C VAL A 72 -4.42 6.06 -1.83
N VAL A 73 -4.98 4.85 -1.84
CA VAL A 73 -5.85 4.36 -2.92
C VAL A 73 -7.07 5.27 -3.13
N GLN A 74 -7.73 5.69 -2.05
CA GLN A 74 -8.83 6.66 -2.14
C GLN A 74 -8.37 7.97 -2.78
N ARG A 75 -7.21 8.50 -2.37
CA ARG A 75 -6.67 9.73 -2.93
C ARG A 75 -6.31 9.59 -4.41
N VAL A 76 -5.67 8.48 -4.81
CA VAL A 76 -5.37 8.17 -6.22
C VAL A 76 -6.65 8.19 -7.05
N ASN A 77 -7.71 7.52 -6.59
CA ASN A 77 -8.96 7.42 -7.35
C ASN A 77 -9.69 8.76 -7.45
N SER A 78 -9.61 9.62 -6.43
CA SER A 78 -10.10 11.00 -6.52
C SER A 78 -9.39 11.79 -7.62
N VAL A 79 -8.07 11.63 -7.77
CA VAL A 79 -7.30 12.30 -8.84
C VAL A 79 -7.55 11.63 -10.20
N ALA A 80 -7.67 10.30 -10.24
CA ALA A 80 -7.94 9.53 -11.45
C ALA A 80 -9.23 10.00 -12.15
N ALA A 81 -10.28 10.26 -11.37
CA ALA A 81 -11.54 10.81 -11.87
C ALA A 81 -11.38 12.20 -12.52
N LEU A 82 -10.46 13.04 -12.02
CA LEU A 82 -10.24 14.39 -12.53
C LEU A 82 -9.37 14.43 -13.80
N CYS A 83 -8.53 13.41 -14.00
CA CYS A 83 -7.62 13.33 -15.15
C CYS A 83 -7.96 12.23 -16.16
N GLY A 84 -9.09 11.52 -16.00
CA GLY A 84 -9.51 10.45 -16.90
C GLY A 84 -8.61 9.21 -16.86
N LYS A 85 -7.89 8.99 -15.76
CA LYS A 85 -7.05 7.80 -15.54
C LYS A 85 -7.86 6.67 -14.92
N PRO A 86 -7.45 5.40 -15.10
CA PRO A 86 -8.14 4.27 -14.50
C PRO A 86 -7.99 4.29 -12.98
N GLU A 87 -9.04 3.88 -12.28
CA GLU A 87 -8.99 3.63 -10.85
C GLU A 87 -8.13 2.39 -10.53
N ILE A 88 -7.56 2.40 -9.33
CA ILE A 88 -6.87 1.24 -8.75
C ILE A 88 -7.62 0.72 -7.54
N THR A 89 -7.47 -0.57 -7.26
CA THR A 89 -8.07 -1.20 -6.08
C THR A 89 -7.01 -1.74 -5.15
N VAL A 90 -7.30 -1.76 -3.85
CA VAL A 90 -6.45 -2.45 -2.87
C VAL A 90 -6.26 -3.91 -3.30
N ARG A 91 -7.32 -4.59 -3.76
CA ARG A 91 -7.25 -5.98 -4.24
C ARG A 91 -6.25 -6.17 -5.39
N SER A 92 -6.26 -5.29 -6.40
CA SER A 92 -5.34 -5.40 -7.53
C SER A 92 -3.89 -5.19 -7.10
N LEU A 93 -3.63 -4.25 -6.18
CA LEU A 93 -2.30 -4.01 -5.62
C LEU A 93 -1.82 -5.22 -4.81
N LEU A 94 -2.66 -5.73 -3.91
CA LEU A 94 -2.35 -6.91 -3.12
C LEU A 94 -2.17 -8.17 -3.96
N PHE A 95 -2.87 -8.29 -5.10
CA PHE A 95 -2.64 -9.40 -6.03
C PHE A 95 -1.31 -9.24 -6.78
N LYS A 96 -1.01 -8.04 -7.27
CA LYS A 96 0.22 -7.69 -7.99
C LYS A 96 1.47 -8.01 -7.13
N PHE A 97 1.44 -7.64 -5.85
CA PHE A 97 2.54 -7.85 -4.92
C PHE A 97 2.38 -9.09 -4.04
N GLY A 98 1.25 -9.78 -4.12
CA GLY A 98 0.93 -10.96 -3.31
C GLY A 98 1.36 -12.27 -3.92
N LYS A 99 1.51 -12.36 -5.24
CA LYS A 99 2.08 -13.57 -5.86
C LYS A 99 3.54 -13.72 -5.44
N ARG A 100 3.85 -14.83 -4.76
CA ARG A 100 5.23 -15.32 -4.69
C ARG A 100 5.69 -15.46 -6.15
N GLN A 101 6.83 -14.89 -6.49
CA GLN A 101 7.64 -15.48 -7.56
C GLN A 101 7.95 -16.89 -7.05
N SER A 102 7.19 -17.85 -7.57
CA SER A 102 7.45 -19.28 -7.48
C SER A 102 8.70 -19.61 -8.27
#